data_AF-A0A2D4YXH0-F1
#
_entry.id   AF-A0A2D4YXH0-F1
#
_cell.length_a   1.000
_cell.length_b   1.000
_cell.length_c   1.000
_cell.angle_alpha   90.00
_cell.angle_beta   90.00
_cell.angle_gamma   90.00
#
_symmetry.space_group_name_H-M   'P 1'
#
loop_
_entity.id
_entity.type
_entity.pdbx_description
1 polymer ?
#
loop_
_entity_poly.entity_id
_entity_poly.type
_entity_poly.pdbx_seq_one_letter_code
_entity_poly.pdbx_strand_id
1 'polypeptide(L)'
;DRDKARALVEDGDFLEIHCDAALDVCESRDPKGLYAKARAGQIKEFTGISSPYEAPENAELRIDTGGQELQQSVEIVIKTLQDRGVIPAA
;
A
#
# COMPACT_ATOMS: atom_id res chain seq x y z
N ASP A 1 -5.26 -8.91 9.72
CA ASP A 1 -3.79 -8.99 9.90
C ASP A 1 -3.12 -7.65 10.22
N ARG A 2 -3.52 -6.54 9.61
CA ARG A 2 -2.93 -5.23 9.87
C ARG A 2 -3.10 -4.78 11.33
N ASP A 3 -4.28 -4.98 11.93
CA ASP A 3 -4.50 -4.68 13.36
C ASP A 3 -3.60 -5.51 14.28
N LYS A 4 -3.33 -6.77 13.92
CA LYS A 4 -2.40 -7.61 14.68
C LYS A 4 -0.99 -7.05 14.61
N ALA A 5 -0.54 -6.62 13.42
CA ALA A 5 0.78 -6.01 13.24
C ALA A 5 0.90 -4.68 14.02
N ARG A 6 -0.15 -3.84 13.98
CA ARG A 6 -0.25 -2.59 14.75
C ARG A 6 -0.15 -2.84 16.26
N ALA A 7 -0.79 -3.90 16.76
CA ALA A 7 -0.77 -4.26 18.18
C ALA A 7 0.58 -4.85 18.68
N LEU A 8 1.57 -5.08 17.80
CA LEU A 8 2.90 -5.56 18.20
C LEU A 8 3.85 -4.44 18.67
N VAL A 9 3.47 -3.18 18.44
CA VAL A 9 4.28 -2.01 18.79
C VAL A 9 3.48 -1.05 19.66
N GLU A 10 4.15 -0.09 20.27
CA GLU A 10 3.48 0.92 21.10
C GLU A 10 2.62 1.86 20.24
N ASP A 11 1.61 2.46 20.88
CA ASP A 11 0.73 3.42 20.23
C ASP A 11 1.56 4.60 19.68
N GLY A 12 1.45 4.83 18.37
CA GLY A 12 2.20 5.90 17.67
C GLY A 12 3.44 5.40 16.92
N ASP A 13 3.96 4.21 17.23
CA ASP A 13 5.13 3.63 16.56
C ASP A 13 4.78 2.84 15.29
N PHE A 14 3.49 2.63 15.03
CA PHE A 14 2.99 2.07 13.78
C PHE A 14 2.45 3.16 12.85
N LEU A 15 2.94 3.20 11.62
CA LEU A 15 2.42 4.06 10.55
C LEU A 15 1.89 3.18 9.42
N GLU A 16 0.57 3.02 9.33
CA GLU A 16 -0.08 2.32 8.22
C GLU A 16 -0.19 3.24 7.01
N ILE A 17 0.40 2.82 5.90
CA ILE A 17 0.35 3.54 4.62
C ILE A 17 -0.46 2.72 3.62
N HIS A 18 -1.61 3.26 3.22
CA HIS A 18 -2.43 2.69 2.14
C HIS A 18 -1.92 3.18 0.79
N CYS A 19 -1.21 2.30 0.07
CA CYS A 19 -0.88 2.50 -1.33
C CYS A 19 -2.12 2.21 -2.18
N ASP A 20 -2.91 3.26 -2.38
CA ASP A 20 -4.17 3.20 -3.10
C ASP A 20 -3.88 3.28 -4.60
N ALA A 21 -4.19 2.21 -5.31
CA ALA A 21 -4.17 2.17 -6.76
C ALA A 21 -5.31 1.28 -7.21
N ALA A 22 -6.00 1.72 -8.26
CA ALA A 22 -7.03 0.91 -8.87
C ALA A 22 -6.44 -0.43 -9.39
N LEU A 23 -7.26 -1.48 -9.34
CA LEU A 23 -6.85 -2.83 -9.69
C LEU A 23 -6.36 -2.92 -11.15
N ASP A 24 -7.03 -2.23 -12.06
CA ASP A 24 -6.67 -2.16 -13.48
C ASP A 24 -5.28 -1.54 -13.71
N VAL A 25 -4.91 -0.51 -12.94
CA VAL A 25 -3.57 0.09 -12.96
C VAL A 25 -2.53 -0.91 -12.42
N CYS A 26 -2.87 -1.66 -11.37
CA CYS A 26 -1.99 -2.71 -10.85
C CYS A 26 -1.80 -3.85 -11.87
N GLU A 27 -2.88 -4.28 -12.52
CA GLU A 27 -2.89 -5.28 -13.58
C GLU A 27 -2.12 -4.83 -14.82
N SER A 28 -2.20 -3.55 -15.20
CA SER A 28 -1.47 -3.04 -16.36
C SER A 28 0.03 -2.99 -16.13
N ARG A 29 0.46 -2.75 -14.89
CA ARG A 29 1.88 -2.69 -14.52
C ARG A 29 2.51 -4.09 -14.45
N ASP A 30 1.76 -5.08 -13.97
CA ASP A 30 2.11 -6.50 -13.72
C ASP A 30 3.59 -6.88 -13.92
N PRO A 31 4.53 -6.33 -13.12
CA PRO A 31 5.96 -6.44 -13.39
C PRO A 31 6.49 -7.87 -13.24
N LYS A 32 5.72 -8.75 -12.59
CA LYS A 32 6.05 -10.14 -12.31
C LYS A 32 5.20 -11.13 -13.11
N GLY A 33 4.25 -10.65 -13.93
CA GLY A 33 3.31 -11.51 -14.64
C GLY A 33 2.34 -12.28 -13.73
N LEU A 34 2.13 -11.83 -12.49
CA LEU A 34 1.31 -12.55 -11.51
C LEU A 34 -0.18 -12.35 -11.77
N TYR A 35 -0.59 -11.14 -12.15
CA TYR A 35 -1.98 -10.88 -12.53
C TYR A 35 -2.36 -11.68 -13.77
N ALA A 36 -1.49 -11.75 -14.77
CA ALA A 36 -1.70 -12.58 -15.95
C ALA A 36 -1.88 -14.07 -15.60
N LYS A 37 -1.05 -14.62 -14.71
CA LYS A 37 -1.15 -16.01 -14.23
C LYS A 37 -2.44 -16.26 -13.43
N ALA A 38 -2.83 -15.31 -12.59
CA ALA A 38 -4.07 -15.39 -11.82
C ALA A 38 -5.31 -15.36 -12.74
N ARG A 39 -5.34 -14.46 -13.74
CA ARG A 39 -6.40 -14.43 -14.77
C ARG A 39 -6.46 -15.73 -15.59
N ALA A 40 -5.32 -16.38 -15.82
CA ALA A 40 -5.24 -17.68 -16.47
C ALA A 40 -5.61 -18.87 -15.55
N GLY A 41 -6.02 -18.62 -14.29
CA GLY A 41 -6.42 -19.65 -13.33
C GLY A 41 -5.25 -20.46 -12.76
N GLN A 42 -4.01 -20.04 -12.96
CA GLN A 42 -2.81 -20.72 -12.46
C GLN A 42 -2.53 -20.39 -10.99
N ILE A 43 -3.10 -19.28 -10.49
CA ILE A 43 -3.04 -18.89 -9.09
C ILE A 43 -4.48 -18.81 -8.57
N LYS A 44 -4.83 -19.68 -7.61
CA LYS A 44 -6.21 -19.85 -7.15
C LYS A 44 -6.67 -18.73 -6.22
N GLU A 45 -5.83 -18.34 -5.26
CA GLU A 45 -6.11 -17.30 -4.28
C GLU A 45 -5.22 -16.09 -4.59
N PHE A 46 -5.78 -15.10 -5.28
CA PHE A 46 -5.07 -13.89 -5.68
C PHE A 46 -5.89 -12.65 -5.34
N THR A 47 -5.33 -11.82 -4.46
CA THR A 47 -5.93 -10.58 -3.98
C THR A 47 -6.24 -9.64 -5.15
N GLY A 48 -7.48 -9.15 -5.21
CA GLY A 48 -8.00 -8.31 -6.29
C GLY A 48 -8.66 -9.08 -7.43
N ILE A 49 -8.40 -10.38 -7.59
CA ILE A 49 -9.06 -11.22 -8.63
C ILE A 49 -10.03 -12.21 -8.01
N SER A 50 -9.53 -13.17 -7.23
CA SER A 50 -10.34 -14.24 -6.63
C SER A 50 -10.60 -14.02 -5.14
N SER A 51 -9.76 -13.23 -4.47
CA SER A 51 -9.93 -12.85 -3.07
C SER A 51 -10.03 -11.31 -2.96
N PRO A 52 -10.91 -10.74 -2.12
CA PRO A 52 -11.07 -9.30 -2.01
C PRO A 52 -9.84 -8.63 -1.36
N TYR A 53 -9.58 -7.38 -1.73
CA TYR A 53 -8.68 -6.50 -0.99
C TYR A 53 -9.51 -5.70 0.02
N GLU A 54 -9.25 -5.88 1.31
CA GLU A 54 -9.87 -5.09 2.37
C GLU A 54 -9.04 -3.82 2.59
N ALA A 55 -9.45 -2.72 1.98
CA ALA A 55 -8.80 -1.43 2.19
C ALA A 55 -8.81 -1.05 3.69
N PRO A 56 -7.73 -0.45 4.22
CA PRO A 56 -7.69 -0.04 5.61
C PRO A 56 -8.66 1.11 5.88
N GLU A 57 -9.49 0.96 6.92
CA GLU A 57 -10.47 1.98 7.32
C GLU A 57 -9.79 3.21 7.94
N ASN A 58 -8.70 3.00 8.70
CA ASN A 58 -8.04 4.04 9.49
C ASN A 58 -6.52 4.07 9.24
N ALA A 59 -6.10 4.03 7.97
CA ALA A 59 -4.69 4.23 7.65
C ALA A 59 -4.25 5.66 8.01
N GLU A 60 -3.09 5.79 8.65
CA GLU A 60 -2.50 7.09 8.97
C GLU A 60 -2.16 7.91 7.74
N LEU A 61 -1.88 7.25 6.62
CA LEU A 61 -1.55 7.89 5.36
C LEU A 61 -2.14 7.09 4.19
N ARG A 62 -2.83 7.79 3.28
CA ARG A 62 -3.29 7.25 2.00
C ARG A 62 -2.53 7.93 0.87
N ILE A 63 -2.02 7.14 -0.06
CA ILE A 63 -1.19 7.59 -1.18
C ILE A 63 -1.81 7.06 -2.47
N ASP A 64 -2.21 7.95 -3.37
CA ASP A 64 -2.71 7.55 -4.70
C ASP A 64 -1.54 7.16 -5.63
N THR A 65 -1.05 5.95 -5.46
CA THR A 65 0.04 5.40 -6.28
C THR A 65 -0.40 5.04 -7.70
N GLY A 66 -1.69 5.13 -8.01
CA GLY A 66 -2.23 4.96 -9.35
C GLY A 66 -2.15 6.25 -10.18
N GLY A 67 -2.41 7.39 -9.55
CA GLY A 67 -2.52 8.70 -10.19
C GLY A 67 -1.29 9.60 -10.10
N GLN A 68 -0.28 9.26 -9.27
CA GLN A 68 0.90 10.11 -9.07
C GLN A 68 2.21 9.37 -9.30
N GLU A 69 3.28 10.14 -9.52
CA GLU A 69 4.62 9.61 -9.75
C GLU A 69 5.23 9.05 -8.46
N LEU A 70 6.21 8.13 -8.62
CA LEU A 70 6.91 7.54 -7.49
C LEU A 70 7.55 8.61 -6.60
N GLN A 71 8.20 9.60 -7.21
CA GLN A 71 8.90 10.65 -6.48
C GLN A 71 7.95 11.44 -5.56
N GLN A 72 6.76 11.77 -6.06
CA GLN A 72 5.73 12.47 -5.28
C GLN A 72 5.23 11.62 -4.11
N SER A 73 5.04 10.32 -4.34
CA SER A 73 4.64 9.37 -3.30
C SER A 73 5.69 9.29 -2.19
N VAL A 74 6.97 9.21 -2.56
CA VAL A 74 8.09 9.18 -1.62
C VAL A 74 8.17 10.48 -0.82
N GLU A 75 8.04 11.63 -1.48
CA GLU A 75 8.07 12.93 -0.81
C GLU A 75 6.98 13.06 0.26
N ILE A 76 5.77 12.56 0.00
CA ILE A 76 4.68 12.55 0.99
C ILE A 76 5.05 11.71 2.21
N VAL A 77 5.62 10.52 2.02
CA VAL A 77 6.05 9.65 3.12
C VAL A 77 7.17 10.29 3.94
N ILE A 78 8.21 10.80 3.27
CA ILE A 78 9.33 11.45 3.92
C ILE A 78 8.87 12.65 4.73
N LYS A 79 8.02 13.51 4.15
CA LYS A 79 7.45 14.65 4.85
C LYS A 79 6.64 14.22 6.07
N THR A 80 5.84 13.16 5.94
CA THR A 80 5.06 12.63 7.08
C THR A 80 5.96 12.16 8.22
N LEU A 81 7.08 11.51 7.90
CA LEU A 81 8.06 11.09 8.91
C LEU A 81 8.78 12.29 9.56
N GLN A 82 9.05 13.34 8.80
CA GLN A 82 9.62 14.60 9.30
C GLN A 82 8.65 15.33 10.22
N ASP A 83 7.39 15.48 9.81
CA ASP A 83 6.33 16.14 10.59
C ASP A 83 6.06 15.42 11.92
N ARG A 84 6.26 14.09 11.95
CA ARG A 84 6.19 13.27 13.17
C ARG A 84 7.48 13.25 14.00
N GLY A 85 8.56 13.88 13.52
CA GLY A 85 9.85 13.90 14.21
C GLY A 85 10.60 12.57 14.22
N VAL A 86 10.19 11.61 13.39
CA VAL A 86 10.86 10.29 13.25
C VAL A 86 12.21 10.44 12.55
N ILE A 87 12.28 11.36 11.58
CA ILE A 87 13.52 11.72 10.89
C ILE A 87 13.71 13.25 10.90
N PRO A 88 14.96 13.74 10.79
CA PRO A 88 15.21 15.18 10.71
C PRO A 88 14.55 15.83 9.49
N ALA A 89 14.02 17.04 9.68
CA ALA A 89 13.67 17.91 8.57
C ALA A 89 14.95 18.26 7.78
N ALA A 90 14.84 18.25 6.46
CA ALA A 90 15.91 18.63 5.54
C ALA A 90 16.09 20.16 5.50
#